data_AF-A0A022L1A3-F1
#
_entry.id   AF-A0A022L1A3-F1
#
_cell.length_a   1.000
_cell.length_b   1.000
_cell.length_c   1.000
_cell.angle_alpha   90.00
_cell.angle_beta   90.00
_cell.angle_gamma   90.00
#
_symmetry.space_group_name_H-M   'P 1'
#
loop_
_entity.id
_entity.type
_entity.pdbx_description
1 polymer ?
#
loop_
_entity_poly.entity_id
_entity_poly.type
_entity_poly.pdbx_seq_one_letter_code
_entity_poly.pdbx_strand_id
1 'polypeptide(L)' 'MHTEAAVLARGLLRAAGGFEDRLPELFSGEDAITAVRPMLYPASCRPQAWAAASAVPVAQALGGL' A
#
# COMPACT_ATOMS: atom_id res chain seq x y z
N MET A 1 -3.60 20.98 2.56
CA MET A 1 -3.97 20.14 1.41
C MET A 1 -3.19 18.81 1.34
N HIS A 2 -2.16 18.57 2.16
CA HIS A 2 -1.37 17.32 2.16
C HIS A 2 -1.64 16.37 3.34
N THR A 3 -2.57 16.68 4.25
CA THR A 3 -2.76 15.91 5.49
C THR A 3 -3.31 14.51 5.21
N GLU A 4 -4.35 14.43 4.39
CA GLU A 4 -5.01 13.19 4.00
C GLU A 4 -4.08 12.31 3.15
N ALA A 5 -3.32 12.91 2.23
CA ALA A 5 -2.33 12.21 1.43
C ALA A 5 -1.25 11.56 2.31
N ALA A 6 -0.74 12.28 3.30
CA ALA A 6 0.24 11.75 4.24
C ALA A 6 -0.34 10.64 5.12
N VAL A 7 -1.63 10.71 5.49
CA VAL A 7 -2.34 9.65 6.22
C VAL A 7 -2.42 8.37 5.37
N LEU A 8 -2.83 8.49 4.11
CA LEU A 8 -2.90 7.36 3.18
C LEU A 8 -1.50 6.77 2.92
N ALA A 9 -0.50 7.62 2.68
CA ALA A 9 0.88 7.19 2.44
C ALA A 9 1.47 6.41 3.62
N ARG A 10 1.23 6.86 4.87
CA ARG A 10 1.60 6.09 6.06
C ARG A 10 0.86 4.76 6.15
N GLY A 11 -0.42 4.73 5.77
CA GLY A 11 -1.21 3.50 5.71
C GLY A 11 -0.60 2.48 4.74
N LEU A 12 -0.32 2.91 3.51
CA LEU A 12 0.29 2.10 2.47
C LEU A 12 1.68 1.60 2.88
N LEU A 13 2.53 2.47 3.45
CA LEU A 13 3.86 2.08 3.91
C LEU A 13 3.80 1.02 5.03
N ARG A 14 2.85 1.15 5.98
CA ARG A 14 2.63 0.12 7.01
C ARG A 14 2.12 -1.19 6.41
N ALA A 15 1.21 -1.13 5.44
CA ALA A 15 0.67 -2.32 4.79
C ALA A 15 1.72 -3.08 3.97
N ALA A 16 2.69 -2.36 3.37
CA ALA A 16 3.74 -2.95 2.54
C ALA A 16 4.51 -4.07 3.26
N GLY A 17 4.80 -3.92 4.56
CA GLY A 17 5.49 -4.94 5.35
C GLY A 17 4.74 -6.29 5.42
N GLY A 18 3.41 -6.28 5.31
CA GLY A 18 2.61 -7.51 5.26
C GLY A 18 2.55 -8.16 3.86
N PHE A 19 3.07 -7.48 2.83
CA PHE A 19 3.12 -7.95 1.44
C PHE A 19 4.55 -8.15 0.91
N GLU A 20 5.53 -8.36 1.80
CA GLU A 20 6.95 -8.47 1.44
C GLU A 20 7.44 -7.24 0.65
N ASP A 21 7.01 -6.05 1.07
CA ASP A 21 7.31 -4.76 0.44
C ASP A 21 6.83 -4.63 -1.03
N ARG A 22 5.95 -5.53 -1.46
CA ARG A 22 5.33 -5.54 -2.79
C ARG A 22 3.83 -5.34 -2.67
N LEU A 23 3.43 -4.07 -2.62
CA LEU A 23 2.03 -3.67 -2.50
C LEU A 23 1.11 -4.42 -3.48
N PRO A 24 -0.09 -4.83 -3.04
CA PRO A 24 -1.04 -5.54 -3.87
C PRO A 24 -1.68 -4.59 -4.89
N GLU A 25 -2.30 -5.19 -5.90
CA GLU A 25 -3.17 -4.47 -6.84
C GLU A 25 -4.43 -3.92 -6.18
N LEU A 26 -4.98 -4.66 -5.21
CA LEU A 26 -6.27 -4.40 -4.59
C LEU A 26 -6.16 -4.49 -3.07
N PHE A 27 -6.92 -3.63 -2.39
CA PHE A 27 -7.18 -3.71 -0.97
C PHE A 27 -8.66 -4.03 -0.76
N SER A 28 -8.97 -5.01 0.10
CA SER A 28 -10.36 -5.43 0.38
C SER A 28 -11.12 -4.45 1.27
N GLY A 29 -10.43 -3.57 1.99
CA GLY A 29 -11.02 -2.65 2.97
C GLY A 29 -11.09 -3.20 4.40
N GLU A 30 -10.64 -4.44 4.62
CA GLU A 30 -10.49 -5.02 5.96
C GLU A 30 -9.47 -4.21 6.78
N ASP A 31 -9.76 -4.00 8.06
CA ASP A 31 -8.84 -3.28 8.93
C ASP A 31 -7.65 -4.17 9.34
N ALA A 32 -6.53 -3.53 9.66
CA ALA A 32 -5.29 -4.21 9.99
C ALA A 32 -5.30 -4.90 11.38
N ILE A 33 -6.35 -4.69 12.20
CA ILE A 33 -6.48 -5.29 13.53
C ILE A 33 -7.25 -6.62 13.42
N THR A 34 -8.27 -6.67 12.56
CA THR A 34 -9.09 -7.87 12.33
C THR A 34 -8.43 -8.85 11.36
N ALA A 35 -7.67 -8.37 10.38
CA ALA A 35 -6.95 -9.22 9.45
C ALA A 35 -5.68 -9.84 10.08
N VAL A 36 -5.66 -11.18 10.22
CA VAL A 36 -4.50 -11.93 10.76
C VAL A 36 -3.24 -11.76 9.89
N ARG A 37 -3.43 -11.69 8.57
CA ARG A 37 -2.40 -11.37 7.58
C ARG A 37 -3.04 -10.85 6.31
N PRO A 38 -2.32 -10.07 5.50
CA PRO A 38 -2.84 -9.68 4.20
C PRO A 38 -3.02 -10.91 3.30
N MET A 39 -4.20 -11.03 2.69
CA MET A 39 -4.49 -12.09 1.73
C MET A 39 -4.16 -11.62 0.33
N LEU A 40 -3.52 -12.50 -0.45
CA LEU A 40 -3.24 -12.24 -1.84
C LEU A 40 -4.48 -12.52 -2.69
N TYR A 41 -4.80 -11.60 -3.60
CA TYR A 41 -5.83 -11.84 -4.60
C TYR A 41 -5.26 -12.75 -5.73
N PRO A 42 -5.82 -13.95 -5.95
CA PRO A 42 -5.20 -14.95 -6.84
C PRO A 42 -5.04 -14.51 -8.30
N ALA A 43 -5.91 -13.63 -8.80
CA ALA A 43 -5.88 -13.16 -10.18
C ALA A 43 -4.99 -11.92 -10.39
N SER A 44 -4.29 -11.47 -9.34
CA SER A 44 -3.45 -10.26 -9.41
C SER A 44 -2.06 -10.54 -10.00
N CYS A 45 -1.56 -9.61 -10.81
CA CYS A 45 -0.16 -9.62 -11.24
C CYS A 45 0.79 -9.34 -10.07
N ARG A 46 1.94 -10.05 -9.98
CA ARG A 46 2.95 -9.81 -8.94
C ARG A 46 4.37 -9.67 -9.56
N PRO A 47 4.95 -8.45 -9.58
CA PRO A 47 4.37 -7.17 -9.13
C PRO A 47 3.36 -6.59 -10.15
N GLN A 48 2.34 -5.89 -9.66
CA GLN A 48 1.46 -5.07 -10.49
C GLN A 48 2.13 -3.72 -10.74
N ALA A 49 2.27 -3.33 -12.02
CA ALA A 49 2.87 -2.07 -12.46
C ALA A 49 2.42 -0.81 -11.68
N TRP A 50 1.12 -0.56 -11.51
CA TRP A 50 0.60 0.63 -10.81
C TRP A 50 0.89 0.63 -9.31
N ALA A 51 1.01 -0.55 -8.70
CA ALA A 51 1.22 -0.73 -7.27
C ALA A 51 2.69 -0.49 -6.97
N ALA A 52 3.57 -1.00 -7.84
CA ALA A 52 5.00 -0.65 -7.83
C ALA A 52 5.22 0.85 -8.06
N ALA A 53 4.55 1.44 -9.06
CA ALA A 53 4.66 2.87 -9.36
C ALA A 53 4.18 3.78 -8.21
N SER A 54 3.26 3.31 -7.36
CA SER A 54 2.72 4.08 -6.23
C SER A 54 3.76 4.47 -5.17
N ALA A 55 4.94 3.83 -5.14
CA ALA A 55 6.01 4.18 -4.22
C ALA A 55 6.48 5.65 -4.36
N VAL A 56 6.46 6.20 -5.58
CA VAL A 56 6.87 7.59 -5.85
C VAL A 56 5.90 8.60 -5.21
N PRO A 57 4.58 8.60 -5.51
CA PRO A 57 3.66 9.53 -4.86
C PRO A 57 3.52 9.27 -3.35
N VAL A 58 3.73 8.04 -2.87
CA VAL A 58 3.80 7.75 -1.42
C VAL A 58 5.00 8.46 -0.77
N ALA A 59 6.18 8.42 -1.40
CA ALA A 59 7.34 9.15 -0.90
C ALA A 59 7.10 10.67 -0.90
N GLN A 60 6.58 11.23 -2.00
CA GLN A 60 6.28 12.66 -2.13
C GLN A 60 5.29 13.13 -1.05
N ALA A 61 4.25 12.34 -0.77
CA ALA A 61 3.26 12.66 0.27
C ALA A 61 3.84 12.63 1.69
N LEU A 62 4.99 11.97 1.89
CA LEU A 62 5.72 11.92 3.16
C LEU A 62 6.88 12.93 3.22
N GLY A 63 7.05 13.77 2.20
CA GLY A 63 8.13 14.75 2.10
C GLY A 63 9.48 14.15 1.68
N GLY A 64 9.46 12.94 1.11
CA GLY A 64 10.62 12.36 0.43
C GLY A 64 10.51 12.53 -1.09
N LEU A 65 11.65 12.72 -1.76
CA LEU A 65 11.74 13.15 -3.17
C LEU A 65 11.18 14.56 -3.43
#